data_AF-A0A0M3IG76-F1
#
_entry.id   AF-A0A0M3IG76-F1
#
_cell.length_a   1.000
_cell.length_b   1.000
_cell.length_c   1.000
_cell.angle_alpha   90.00
_cell.angle_beta   90.00
_cell.angle_gamma   90.00
#
_symmetry.space_group_name_H-M   'P 1'
#
loop_
_entity.id
_entity.type
_entity.pdbx_description
1 polymer ?
#
loop_
_entity_poly.entity_id
_entity_poly.type
_entity_poly.pdbx_seq_one_letter_code
_entity_poly.pdbx_strand_id
1 'polypeptide(L)'
;MDPTAAARALLKRMNIAAENIGDLLKVFPCRKVEFSEVFADHKVQDKFYRDLPVAYKNKILFVHPWSREIKAASKEIGCGETRMKQDRKIVEEWALESEDEESIFDAPHLKDISEERLQWA
;
A
#
# COMPACT_ATOMS: atom_id res chain seq x y z
N MET A 1 2.63 -17.70 -3.63
CA MET A 1 1.35 -17.03 -3.30
C MET A 1 1.71 -15.71 -2.63
N ASP A 2 1.06 -14.60 -2.99
CA ASP A 2 1.33 -13.30 -2.38
C ASP A 2 0.74 -13.26 -0.95
N PRO A 3 1.56 -13.16 0.11
CA PRO A 3 1.07 -13.24 1.49
C PRO A 3 0.12 -12.08 1.82
N THR A 4 0.37 -10.90 1.27
CA THR A 4 -0.48 -9.73 1.42
C THR A 4 -1.87 -9.97 0.82
N ALA A 5 -1.97 -10.44 -0.41
CA ALA A 5 -3.25 -10.76 -1.05
C ALA A 5 -4.02 -11.84 -0.29
N ALA A 6 -3.32 -12.86 0.22
CA ALA A 6 -3.93 -13.89 1.05
C ALA A 6 -4.49 -13.32 2.36
N ALA A 7 -3.69 -12.53 3.09
CA ALA A 7 -4.11 -11.87 4.34
C ALA A 7 -5.30 -10.94 4.11
N ARG A 8 -5.26 -10.17 3.02
CA ARG A 8 -6.34 -9.27 2.59
C ARG A 8 -7.66 -10.01 2.32
N ALA A 9 -7.59 -11.15 1.64
CA ALA A 9 -8.76 -12.00 1.39
C ALA A 9 -9.31 -12.64 2.67
N LEU A 10 -8.44 -13.11 3.55
CA LEU A 10 -8.83 -13.79 4.80
C LEU A 10 -9.41 -12.81 5.83
N LEU A 11 -8.76 -11.67 6.03
CA LEU A 11 -9.12 -10.68 7.05
C LEU A 11 -10.12 -9.63 6.54
N LYS A 12 -10.46 -9.66 5.24
CA LYS A 12 -11.34 -8.68 4.57
C LYS A 12 -10.91 -7.23 4.80
N ARG A 13 -9.61 -6.98 4.84
CA ARG A 13 -9.00 -5.64 5.02
C ARG A 13 -8.03 -5.33 3.91
N MET A 14 -8.07 -4.10 3.40
CA MET A 14 -7.14 -3.63 2.35
C MET A 14 -5.91 -2.89 2.90
N ASN A 15 -6.03 -2.25 4.07
CA ASN A 15 -4.98 -1.47 4.72
C ASN A 15 -3.99 -2.33 5.53
N ILE A 16 -3.66 -3.52 5.03
CA ILE A 16 -2.67 -4.41 5.63
C ILE A 16 -1.71 -4.92 4.56
N ALA A 17 -0.52 -5.28 5.03
CA ALA A 17 0.44 -6.05 4.28
C ALA A 17 0.92 -7.21 5.15
N ALA A 18 1.44 -8.25 4.51
CA ALA A 18 1.84 -9.45 5.22
C ALA A 18 3.09 -10.07 4.62
N GLU A 19 3.85 -10.76 5.46
CA GLU A 19 5.02 -11.54 5.09
C GLU A 19 4.98 -12.92 5.77
N ASN A 20 5.51 -13.93 5.09
CA ASN A 20 5.68 -15.25 5.70
C ASN A 20 6.99 -15.27 6.49
N ILE A 21 6.93 -15.71 7.74
CA ILE A 21 8.09 -15.99 8.59
C ILE A 21 8.03 -17.46 8.99
N GLY A 22 8.73 -18.31 8.23
CA GLY A 22 8.60 -19.77 8.36
C GLY A 22 7.14 -20.18 8.11
N ASP A 23 6.54 -20.82 9.12
CA ASP A 23 5.13 -21.27 9.09
C ASP A 23 4.14 -20.22 9.63
N LEU A 24 4.63 -19.04 10.02
CA LEU A 24 3.81 -17.94 10.55
C LEU A 24 3.53 -16.89 9.47
N LEU A 25 2.34 -16.29 9.55
CA LEU A 25 1.97 -15.12 8.75
C LEU A 25 2.04 -13.87 9.63
N LYS A 26 3.04 -13.02 9.38
CA LYS A 26 3.15 -11.74 10.07
C LYS A 26 2.39 -10.68 9.29
N VAL A 27 1.39 -10.07 9.93
CA VAL A 27 0.54 -9.04 9.35
C VAL A 27 0.88 -7.69 9.99
N PHE A 28 0.99 -6.65 9.18
CA PHE A 28 1.28 -5.29 9.62
C PHE A 28 0.27 -4.30 9.01
N PRO A 29 -0.20 -3.32 9.81
CA PRO A 29 -1.07 -2.27 9.30
C PRO A 29 -0.31 -1.35 8.36
N CYS A 30 -0.93 -1.01 7.23
CA CYS A 30 -0.44 0.01 6.31
C CYS A 30 -0.94 1.38 6.79
N ARG A 31 -0.04 2.38 6.77
CA ARG A 31 -0.43 3.77 7.00
C ARG A 31 -0.94 4.38 5.71
N LYS A 32 -1.99 5.19 5.80
CA LYS A 32 -2.38 6.08 4.71
C LYS A 32 -1.24 7.07 4.46
N VAL A 33 -0.98 7.34 3.20
CA VAL A 33 0.05 8.28 2.75
C VAL A 33 -0.67 9.34 1.94
N GLU A 34 -0.53 10.60 2.37
CA GLU A 34 -1.02 11.74 1.61
C GLU A 34 0.06 12.19 0.63
N PHE A 35 -0.33 12.29 -0.63
CA PHE A 35 0.55 12.73 -1.72
C PHE A 35 0.29 14.19 -2.02
N SER A 36 1.34 14.94 -2.29
CA SER A 36 1.22 16.36 -2.65
C SER A 36 0.72 16.54 -4.08
N GLU A 37 1.01 15.58 -4.95
CA GLU A 37 0.64 15.62 -6.37
C GLU A 37 0.55 14.19 -6.93
N VAL A 38 -0.40 13.97 -7.84
CA VAL A 38 -0.57 12.71 -8.56
C VAL A 38 -0.45 12.99 -10.04
N PHE A 39 0.51 12.35 -10.70
CA PHE A 39 0.79 12.54 -12.12
C PHE A 39 -0.08 11.59 -12.95
N ALA A 40 -1.36 11.93 -13.10
CA ALA A 40 -2.36 11.09 -13.75
C ALA A 40 -2.06 10.75 -15.22
N ASP A 41 -1.20 11.53 -15.88
CA ASP A 41 -0.72 11.29 -17.25
C ASP A 41 0.51 10.35 -17.30
N HIS A 42 0.89 9.78 -16.15
CA HIS A 42 2.08 8.93 -15.99
C HIS A 42 3.41 9.62 -16.34
N LYS A 43 3.44 10.96 -16.37
CA LYS A 43 4.57 11.74 -16.88
C LYS A 43 5.26 12.51 -15.76
N VAL A 44 6.59 12.38 -15.67
CA VAL A 44 7.43 13.22 -14.81
C VAL A 44 8.68 13.63 -15.60
N GLN A 45 8.94 14.94 -15.70
CA GLN A 45 10.12 15.48 -16.39
C GLN A 45 10.32 14.90 -17.80
N ASP A 46 9.24 14.82 -18.58
CA ASP A 46 9.20 14.27 -19.94
C ASP A 46 9.36 12.75 -20.10
N LYS A 47 9.43 12.02 -18.98
CA LYS A 47 9.50 10.56 -18.96
C LYS A 47 8.17 9.95 -18.54
N PHE A 48 7.81 8.84 -19.17
CA PHE A 48 6.60 8.08 -18.86
C PHE A 48 6.94 6.84 -18.03
N TYR A 49 6.09 6.53 -17.04
CA TYR A 49 6.29 5.40 -16.16
C TYR A 49 5.12 4.43 -16.21
N ARG A 50 5.43 3.14 -16.06
CA ARG A 50 4.43 2.07 -16.06
C ARG A 50 3.44 2.19 -14.91
N ASP A 51 3.94 2.49 -13.72
CA ASP A 51 3.14 2.70 -12.52
C ASP A 51 2.87 4.20 -12.32
N LEU A 52 1.79 4.52 -11.61
CA LEU A 52 1.31 5.89 -11.43
C LEU A 52 2.30 6.69 -10.56
N PRO A 53 2.96 7.74 -11.08
CA PRO A 53 3.87 8.55 -10.29
C PRO A 53 3.09 9.44 -9.32
N VAL A 54 3.62 9.57 -8.11
CA VAL A 54 3.06 10.41 -7.05
C VAL A 54 4.18 11.14 -6.31
N ALA A 55 3.95 12.41 -5.97
CA ALA A 55 4.89 13.20 -5.20
C ALA A 55 4.64 13.00 -3.70
N TYR A 56 5.71 12.66 -2.96
CA TYR A 56 5.69 12.50 -1.51
C TYR A 56 6.97 13.05 -0.89
N LYS A 57 6.85 14.06 -0.01
CA LYS A 57 7.99 14.66 0.73
C LYS A 57 9.22 14.91 -0.15
N ASN A 58 9.00 15.58 -1.28
CA ASN A 58 10.02 15.95 -2.28
C ASN A 58 10.66 14.77 -3.03
N LYS A 59 10.02 13.60 -3.05
CA LYS A 59 10.43 12.44 -3.85
C LYS A 59 9.28 11.99 -4.73
N ILE A 60 9.62 11.38 -5.87
CA ILE A 60 8.66 10.69 -6.70
C ILE A 60 8.64 9.23 -6.26
N LEU A 61 7.46 8.75 -5.94
CA LEU A 61 7.16 7.34 -5.69
C LEU A 61 6.18 6.86 -6.76
N PHE A 62 5.96 5.55 -6.80
CA PHE A 62 5.15 4.94 -7.83
C PHE A 62 4.10 4.02 -7.21
N VAL A 63 2.85 4.20 -7.61
CA VAL A 63 1.73 3.40 -7.13
C VAL A 63 1.41 2.35 -8.16
N HIS A 64 1.48 1.09 -7.75
CA HIS A 64 1.06 0.01 -8.63
C HIS A 64 -0.48 0.04 -8.76
N PRO A 65 -1.04 0.13 -9.98
CA PRO A 65 -2.46 0.42 -10.17
C PRO A 65 -3.42 -0.55 -9.49
N TRP A 66 -3.04 -1.83 -9.41
CA TRP A 66 -3.89 -2.87 -8.81
C TRP A 66 -3.66 -3.10 -7.33
N SER A 67 -2.41 -3.13 -6.88
CA SER A 67 -2.12 -3.46 -5.48
C SER A 67 -2.17 -2.26 -4.54
N ARG A 68 -2.24 -1.03 -5.09
CA ARG A 68 -2.10 0.25 -4.37
C ARG A 68 -0.81 0.33 -3.56
N GLU A 69 0.17 -0.50 -3.89
CA GLU A 69 1.45 -0.52 -3.22
C GLU A 69 2.34 0.59 -3.75
N ILE A 70 3.01 1.25 -2.82
CA ILE A 70 3.95 2.32 -3.10
C ILE A 70 5.33 1.70 -3.29
N LYS A 71 5.95 1.99 -4.42
CA LYS A 71 7.28 1.53 -4.82
C LYS A 71 8.20 2.73 -4.99
N ALA A 72 9.48 2.52 -4.71
CA ALA A 72 10.51 3.54 -4.92
C ALA A 72 10.93 3.69 -6.39
N ALA A 73 10.62 2.69 -7.23
CA ALA A 73 11.01 2.67 -8.63
C ALA A 73 9.90 2.05 -9.49
N SER A 74 9.79 2.53 -10.73
CA SER A 74 8.97 1.96 -11.78
C SER A 74 9.73 1.92 -13.10
N LYS A 75 9.24 1.09 -14.03
CA LYS A 75 9.82 0.96 -15.37
C LYS A 75 9.42 2.16 -16.23
N GLU A 76 10.40 2.80 -16.85
CA GLU A 76 10.19 3.81 -17.90
C GLU A 76 9.59 3.14 -19.16
N ILE A 77 8.57 3.75 -19.75
CA ILE A 77 7.84 3.24 -20.92
C ILE A 77 7.74 4.30 -22.01
N GLY A 78 7.39 3.88 -23.23
CA GLY A 78 7.07 4.81 -24.31
C GLY A 78 5.72 5.50 -24.09
N CYS A 79 5.58 6.72 -24.61
CA CYS A 79 4.38 7.56 -24.51
C CYS A 79 3.09 6.85 -24.99
N GLY A 80 3.17 5.96 -25.98
CA GLY A 80 2.01 5.23 -26.52
C GLY A 80 1.52 4.04 -25.67
N GLU A 81 2.19 3.69 -24.58
CA GLU A 81 1.94 2.46 -23.81
C GLU A 81 1.24 2.73 -22.45
N THR A 82 0.91 3.98 -22.15
CA THR A 82 0.28 4.39 -20.89
C THR A 82 -1.15 3.85 -20.74
N ARG A 83 -1.47 3.23 -19.60
CA ARG A 83 -2.80 2.65 -19.30
C ARG A 83 -3.73 3.60 -18.55
N MET A 84 -3.92 4.81 -19.07
CA MET A 84 -4.64 5.92 -18.41
C MET A 84 -6.09 5.63 -17.94
N LYS A 85 -6.75 4.57 -18.44
CA LYS A 85 -8.14 4.26 -18.06
C LYS A 85 -8.27 3.69 -16.64
N GLN A 86 -7.21 3.13 -16.08
CA GLN A 86 -7.26 2.39 -14.81
C GLN A 86 -6.98 3.29 -13.60
N ASP A 87 -6.24 4.37 -13.79
CA ASP A 87 -5.77 5.24 -12.71
C ASP A 87 -6.83 6.22 -12.22
N ARG A 88 -7.81 6.55 -13.09
CA ARG A 88 -8.94 7.43 -12.73
C ARG A 88 -9.72 6.91 -11.52
N LYS A 89 -9.89 5.59 -11.41
CA LYS A 89 -10.58 4.96 -10.27
C LYS A 89 -9.79 5.11 -8.97
N ILE A 90 -8.45 5.03 -9.03
CA ILE A 90 -7.57 5.18 -7.86
C ILE A 90 -7.64 6.62 -7.34
N VAL A 91 -7.57 7.59 -8.25
CA VAL A 91 -7.65 9.02 -7.93
C VAL A 91 -9.01 9.37 -7.33
N GLU A 92 -10.10 8.86 -7.90
CA GLU A 92 -11.47 9.08 -7.39
C GLU A 92 -11.65 8.44 -6.00
N GLU A 93 -11.14 7.22 -5.76
CA GLU A 93 -11.22 6.54 -4.46
C GLU A 93 -10.39 7.24 -3.37
N TRP A 94 -9.20 7.76 -3.70
CA TRP A 94 -8.39 8.54 -2.75
C TRP A 94 -9.03 9.87 -2.34
N ALA A 95 -9.87 10.44 -3.20
CA ALA A 95 -10.65 11.63 -2.88
C ALA A 95 -11.88 11.33 -2.00
N LEU A 96 -12.31 10.06 -1.91
CA LEU A 96 -13.55 9.61 -1.26
C LEU A 96 -13.34 8.93 0.10
N GLU A 97 -12.16 8.39 0.41
CA GLU A 97 -11.88 7.71 1.69
C GLU A 97 -11.62 8.72 2.85
N SER A 98 -12.64 9.49 3.23
CA SER A 98 -12.74 10.16 4.53
C SER A 98 -13.17 9.15 5.61
N GLU A 99 -12.35 9.07 6.67
CA GLU A 99 -12.68 8.62 8.03
C GLU A 99 -13.39 7.26 8.17
N ASP A 100 -12.65 6.25 8.66
CA ASP A 100 -13.13 5.26 9.64
C ASP A 100 -11.93 4.39 10.05
N GLU A 101 -11.26 4.80 11.15
CA GLU A 101 -10.30 3.94 11.84
C GLU A 101 -11.03 2.93 12.71
N GLU A 102 -11.75 1.98 12.11
CA GLU A 102 -12.13 0.80 12.89
C GLU A 102 -10.91 -0.13 12.98
N SER A 103 -10.47 -0.46 14.18
CA SER A 103 -9.51 -1.53 14.46
C SER A 103 -10.25 -2.88 14.47
N ILE A 104 -9.71 -3.93 13.83
CA ILE A 104 -10.24 -5.31 13.91
C ILE A 104 -9.60 -6.04 15.10
N PHE A 105 -8.51 -5.48 15.63
CA PHE A 105 -7.80 -6.07 16.75
C PHE A 105 -7.97 -5.15 17.96
N ASP A 106 -8.77 -5.59 18.92
CA ASP A 106 -8.80 -5.07 20.30
C ASP A 106 -7.55 -5.49 21.10
N ALA A 107 -6.41 -5.69 20.40
CA ALA A 107 -5.18 -6.09 21.03
C ALA A 107 -4.63 -4.87 21.80
N PRO A 108 -4.40 -4.97 23.12
CA PRO A 108 -3.80 -3.89 23.87
C PRO A 108 -2.44 -3.51 23.28
N HIS A 109 -2.12 -2.22 23.28
CA HIS A 109 -0.82 -1.73 22.83
C HIS A 109 0.30 -2.49 23.56
N LEU A 110 1.33 -2.90 22.82
CA LEU A 110 2.48 -3.71 23.26
C LEU A 110 3.32 -3.14 24.43
N LYS A 111 2.87 -2.06 25.08
CA LYS A 111 3.48 -1.55 26.32
C LYS A 111 3.20 -2.45 27.53
N ASP A 112 2.23 -3.37 27.43
CA ASP A 112 1.79 -4.27 28.52
C ASP A 112 2.10 -5.76 28.29
N ILE A 113 3.13 -6.10 27.51
CA ILE A 113 3.63 -7.48 27.52
C ILE A 113 4.73 -7.57 28.58
N SER A 114 4.37 -7.98 29.80
CA SER A 114 5.38 -8.49 30.74
C SER A 114 6.01 -9.75 30.15
N GLU A 115 7.33 -9.86 30.28
CA GLU A 115 8.15 -10.96 29.72
C GLU A 115 7.79 -12.35 30.30
N GLU A 116 6.84 -12.46 31.22
CA GLU A 116 6.47 -13.70 31.91
C GLU A 116 5.71 -14.73 31.04
N ARG A 117 5.19 -14.37 29.85
CA ARG A 117 4.42 -15.33 29.03
C ARG A 117 5.25 -16.15 28.03
N LEU A 118 6.58 -16.00 28.01
CA LEU A 118 7.46 -16.88 27.23
C LEU A 118 7.99 -18.04 28.10
N GLN A 119 7.09 -18.92 28.52
CA GLN A 119 7.47 -20.27 28.94
C GLN A 119 6.67 -21.27 28.12
N TRP A 120 7.33 -21.93 27.18
CA TRP A 120 6.83 -23.17 26.59
C TRP A 120 7.04 -24.29 27.60
N ALA A 121 5.95 -24.99 27.93
CA ALA A 121 6.00 -26.33 28.53
C ALA A 121 5.96 -27.37 27.41
#